data_AF-A0A0B5D5U1-F1
#
_entry.id   AF-A0A0B5D5U1-F1
#
_cell.length_a   1.000
_cell.length_b   1.000
_cell.length_c   1.000
_cell.angle_alpha   90.00
_cell.angle_beta   90.00
_cell.angle_gamma   90.00
#
_symmetry.space_group_name_H-M   'P 1'
#
loop_
_entity.id
_entity.type
_entity.pdbx_description
1 polymer ?
#
loop_
_entity_poly.entity_id
_entity_poly.type
_entity_poly.pdbx_seq_one_letter_code
_entity_poly.pdbx_strand_id
1 'polypeptide(L)'
;LDLNDNQKIVWSYFPKQDPSVQAVLCCDNVSRGLGFGDGKIFLQQNDGMLVALDAKTGAKVWDVSNTDPKVGATNTNAPHVIKDKVITGCSGAEFGVRCFLAAYNIKDGSLAWKAYSTGPDSEVLIGEGFNSANPHYSALST
;
A
#
# COMPACT_ATOMS: atom_id res chain seq x y z
N LEU A 1 14.57 -7.23 -16.03
CA LEU A 1 15.59 -7.32 -17.10
C LEU A 1 16.44 -8.52 -16.80
N ASP A 2 16.70 -9.36 -17.79
CA ASP A 2 17.70 -10.42 -17.67
C ASP A 2 19.08 -9.81 -17.88
N LEU A 3 19.87 -9.73 -16.82
CA LEU A 3 21.22 -9.18 -16.88
C LEU A 3 22.20 -10.13 -17.58
N ASN A 4 21.83 -11.40 -17.78
CA ASN A 4 22.63 -12.41 -18.46
C ASN A 4 22.29 -12.52 -19.96
N ASP A 5 21.14 -12.00 -20.40
CA ASP A 5 20.68 -12.04 -21.79
C ASP A 5 20.37 -10.62 -22.29
N ASN A 6 21.41 -9.83 -22.53
CA ASN A 6 21.35 -8.52 -23.18
C ASN A 6 20.25 -7.57 -22.63
N GLN A 7 20.04 -7.56 -21.31
CA GLN A 7 19.01 -6.74 -20.65
C GLN A 7 17.60 -7.00 -21.18
N LYS A 8 17.32 -8.21 -21.68
CA LYS A 8 16.02 -8.59 -22.21
C LYS A 8 14.94 -8.44 -21.15
N ILE A 9 13.77 -7.97 -21.56
CA ILE A 9 12.59 -7.97 -20.69
C ILE A 9 12.12 -9.43 -20.53
N VAL A 10 12.19 -9.96 -19.29
CA VAL A 10 11.75 -11.33 -18.97
C VAL A 10 10.23 -11.43 -19.00
N TRP A 11 9.56 -10.44 -18.40
CA TRP A 11 8.11 -10.30 -18.40
C TRP A 11 7.75 -8.83 -18.20
N SER A 12 6.52 -8.48 -18.59
CA SER A 12 5.91 -7.17 -18.34
C SER A 12 4.48 -7.34 -17.83
N TYR A 13 4.07 -6.47 -16.93
CA TYR A 13 2.70 -6.40 -16.42
C TYR A 13 2.13 -5.01 -16.68
N PHE A 14 1.02 -4.93 -17.43
CA PHE A 14 0.34 -3.68 -17.78
C PHE A 14 -1.08 -3.72 -17.23
N PRO A 15 -1.34 -3.15 -16.04
CA PRO A 15 -2.69 -3.11 -15.50
C PRO A 15 -3.59 -2.21 -16.34
N LYS A 16 -4.87 -2.60 -16.46
CA LYS A 16 -5.91 -1.74 -17.02
C LYS A 16 -6.55 -0.96 -15.87
N GLN A 17 -6.46 0.36 -15.92
CA GLN A 17 -7.07 1.26 -14.94
C GLN A 17 -8.08 2.16 -15.63
N ASP A 18 -9.08 2.62 -14.88
CA ASP A 18 -10.03 3.63 -15.36
C ASP A 18 -9.30 4.98 -15.52
N PRO A 19 -9.32 5.62 -16.71
CA PRO A 19 -8.68 6.91 -16.92
C PRO A 19 -9.18 8.01 -15.98
N SER A 20 -10.40 7.91 -15.45
CA SER A 20 -10.97 8.87 -14.50
C SER A 20 -10.19 8.98 -13.19
N VAL A 21 -9.37 7.97 -12.83
CA VAL A 21 -8.47 8.01 -11.68
C VAL A 21 -7.50 9.20 -11.76
N GLN A 22 -7.13 9.62 -12.97
CA GLN A 22 -6.24 10.78 -13.19
C GLN A 22 -6.85 12.09 -12.66
N ALA A 23 -8.17 12.22 -12.63
CA ALA A 23 -8.85 13.42 -12.14
C ALA A 23 -8.74 13.60 -10.62
N VAL A 24 -8.39 12.54 -9.89
CA VAL A 24 -8.29 12.53 -8.41
C VAL A 24 -6.87 12.27 -7.90
N LEU A 25 -5.87 12.42 -8.78
CA LEU A 25 -4.46 12.46 -8.42
C LEU A 25 -4.02 13.93 -8.26
N CYS A 26 -3.71 14.36 -7.04
CA CYS A 26 -3.45 15.77 -6.74
C CYS A 26 -2.28 16.39 -7.51
N CYS A 27 -1.27 15.57 -7.79
CA CYS A 27 0.10 16.04 -7.91
C CYS A 27 0.88 15.22 -8.97
N ASP A 28 0.21 14.92 -10.09
CA ASP A 28 0.68 14.07 -11.20
C ASP A 28 0.47 12.55 -11.01
N ASN A 29 0.57 11.80 -12.11
CA ASN A 29 0.34 10.36 -12.21
C ASN A 29 1.54 9.49 -11.81
N VAL A 30 2.22 9.90 -10.75
CA VAL A 30 3.47 9.26 -10.30
C VAL A 30 3.23 7.95 -9.55
N SER A 31 4.20 7.04 -9.64
CA SER A 31 4.33 5.87 -8.76
C SER A 31 5.76 5.80 -8.23
N ARG A 32 5.90 5.59 -6.91
CA ARG A 32 7.20 5.65 -6.23
C ARG A 32 7.96 4.32 -6.17
N GLY A 33 7.41 3.25 -6.74
CA GLY A 33 8.12 1.99 -6.93
C GLY A 33 7.40 0.76 -6.40
N LEU A 34 8.18 -0.31 -6.22
CA LEU A 34 7.70 -1.67 -5.96
C LEU A 34 8.22 -2.17 -4.60
N GLY A 35 7.54 -3.17 -4.05
CA GLY A 35 8.04 -4.00 -2.95
C GLY A 35 8.47 -5.39 -3.45
N PHE A 36 9.40 -6.04 -2.76
CA PHE A 36 9.78 -7.43 -3.03
C PHE A 36 9.83 -8.25 -1.74
N GLY A 37 9.32 -9.47 -1.78
CA GLY A 37 9.45 -10.43 -0.70
C GLY A 37 8.70 -11.72 -0.97
N ASP A 38 9.16 -12.82 -0.37
CA ASP A 38 8.55 -14.16 -0.51
C ASP A 38 8.31 -14.56 -1.98
N GLY A 39 9.29 -14.28 -2.84
CA GLY A 39 9.23 -14.59 -4.27
C GLY A 39 8.20 -13.76 -5.07
N LYS A 40 7.67 -12.68 -4.49
CA LYS A 40 6.64 -11.84 -5.10
C LYS A 40 7.13 -10.39 -5.26
N ILE A 41 6.62 -9.74 -6.31
CA ILE A 41 6.71 -8.29 -6.54
C ILE A 41 5.36 -7.68 -6.17
N PHE A 42 5.39 -6.62 -5.37
CA PHE A 42 4.20 -5.88 -4.94
C PHE A 42 4.13 -4.54 -5.64
N LEU A 43 3.03 -4.32 -6.35
CA LEU A 43 2.72 -3.07 -7.04
C LEU A 43 1.50 -2.43 -6.39
N GLN A 44 1.70 -1.25 -5.82
CA GLN A 44 0.60 -0.37 -5.44
C GLN A 44 0.24 0.51 -6.65
N GLN A 45 -0.97 0.33 -7.17
CA GLN A 45 -1.49 1.06 -8.31
C GLN A 45 -2.18 2.36 -7.90
N ASN A 46 -2.28 3.32 -8.83
CA ASN A 46 -2.89 4.63 -8.57
C ASN A 46 -4.38 4.57 -8.27
N ASP A 47 -5.06 3.59 -8.84
CA ASP A 47 -6.49 3.31 -8.62
C ASP A 47 -6.80 2.63 -7.28
N GLY A 48 -5.80 2.48 -6.41
CA GLY A 48 -5.96 1.87 -5.10
C GLY A 48 -5.76 0.36 -5.06
N MET A 49 -5.50 -0.31 -6.19
CA MET A 49 -5.24 -1.75 -6.20
C MET A 49 -3.83 -2.09 -5.70
N LEU A 50 -3.72 -2.90 -4.66
CA LEU A 50 -2.47 -3.56 -4.27
C LEU A 50 -2.41 -4.93 -4.94
N VAL A 51 -1.38 -5.16 -5.76
CA VAL A 51 -1.23 -6.39 -6.55
C VAL A 51 0.05 -7.11 -6.19
N ALA A 52 -0.05 -8.42 -5.99
CA ALA A 52 1.10 -9.32 -5.87
C ALA A 52 1.30 -10.10 -7.17
N LEU A 53 2.52 -10.02 -7.70
CA LEU A 53 2.95 -10.73 -8.91
C LEU A 53 4.02 -11.75 -8.53
N ASP A 54 4.01 -12.92 -9.15
CA ASP A 54 5.12 -13.87 -9.06
C ASP A 54 6.37 -13.23 -9.70
N ALA A 55 7.47 -13.18 -8.97
CA ALA A 55 8.65 -12.42 -9.40
C ALA A 55 9.34 -13.01 -10.65
N LYS A 56 9.16 -14.31 -10.92
CA LYS A 56 9.81 -14.99 -12.04
C LYS A 56 8.99 -14.87 -13.32
N THR A 57 7.67 -14.87 -13.22
CA THR A 57 6.75 -14.98 -14.35
C THR A 57 5.96 -13.71 -14.61
N GLY A 58 5.84 -12.81 -13.62
CA GLY A 58 4.95 -11.66 -13.69
C GLY A 58 3.46 -12.00 -13.58
N ALA A 59 3.12 -13.27 -13.33
CA ALA A 59 1.74 -13.69 -13.18
C ALA A 59 1.13 -13.14 -11.89
N LYS A 60 -0.12 -12.67 -11.95
CA LYS A 60 -0.84 -12.19 -10.78
C LYS A 60 -1.16 -13.34 -9.82
N VAL A 61 -0.73 -13.21 -8.57
CA VAL A 61 -1.00 -14.15 -7.49
C VAL A 61 -2.28 -13.78 -6.76
N TRP A 62 -2.38 -12.52 -6.33
CA TRP A 62 -3.56 -11.94 -5.71
C TRP A 62 -3.60 -10.42 -5.93
N ASP A 63 -4.77 -9.83 -5.73
CA ASP A 63 -4.96 -8.39 -5.67
C ASP A 63 -6.05 -8.04 -4.64
N VAL A 64 -5.95 -6.83 -4.08
CA VAL A 64 -6.95 -6.27 -3.17
C VAL A 64 -7.13 -4.78 -3.41
N SER A 65 -8.35 -4.29 -3.24
CA SER A 65 -8.62 -2.85 -3.23
C SER A 65 -8.23 -2.27 -1.87
N ASN A 66 -7.22 -1.42 -1.86
CA ASN A 66 -6.75 -0.70 -0.67
C ASN A 66 -7.51 0.61 -0.49
N THR A 67 -7.65 1.41 -1.56
CA THR A 67 -8.46 2.63 -1.61
C THR A 67 -9.49 2.59 -2.74
N ASP A 68 -10.44 3.53 -2.70
CA ASP A 68 -11.44 3.73 -3.75
C ASP A 68 -11.32 5.16 -4.34
N PRO A 69 -10.91 5.29 -5.62
CA PRO A 69 -10.82 6.58 -6.29
C PRO A 69 -12.15 7.34 -6.35
N LYS A 70 -13.31 6.67 -6.23
CA LYS A 70 -14.63 7.33 -6.22
C LYS A 70 -14.83 8.27 -5.05
N VAL A 71 -14.07 8.08 -3.96
CA VAL A 71 -14.08 8.98 -2.80
C VAL A 71 -12.84 9.89 -2.75
N GLY A 72 -12.14 10.04 -3.88
CA GLY A 72 -10.91 10.84 -3.98
C GLY A 72 -9.66 10.15 -3.40
N ALA A 73 -9.75 8.86 -3.05
CA ALA A 73 -8.66 8.11 -2.42
C ALA A 73 -7.85 7.32 -3.46
N THR A 74 -6.59 7.70 -3.62
CA THR A 74 -5.64 7.10 -4.56
C THR A 74 -4.41 6.58 -3.84
N ASN A 75 -3.45 6.03 -4.58
CA ASN A 75 -2.14 5.68 -4.05
C ASN A 75 -1.02 6.13 -4.99
N THR A 76 0.10 6.56 -4.42
CA THR A 76 1.32 6.87 -5.18
C THR A 76 2.58 6.31 -4.49
N ASN A 77 2.45 5.78 -3.26
CA ASN A 77 3.55 5.26 -2.45
C ASN A 77 4.01 3.88 -2.94
N ALA A 78 5.28 3.53 -2.67
CA ALA A 78 5.73 2.16 -2.80
C ALA A 78 5.24 1.32 -1.60
N PRO A 79 4.80 0.06 -1.81
CA PRO A 79 4.50 -0.86 -0.72
C PRO A 79 5.81 -1.38 -0.08
N HIS A 80 5.78 -1.65 1.22
CA HIS A 80 6.94 -2.11 1.99
C HIS A 80 6.69 -3.51 2.55
N VAL A 81 7.61 -4.44 2.29
CA VAL A 81 7.52 -5.80 2.86
C VAL A 81 8.23 -5.85 4.19
N ILE A 82 7.53 -6.29 5.23
CA ILE A 82 8.07 -6.51 6.57
C ILE A 82 7.59 -7.88 7.05
N LYS A 83 8.53 -8.82 7.23
CA LYS A 83 8.23 -10.21 7.60
C LYS A 83 7.21 -10.83 6.64
N ASP A 84 6.06 -11.26 7.16
CA ASP A 84 4.94 -11.90 6.48
C ASP A 84 3.89 -10.89 5.97
N LYS A 85 4.21 -9.59 5.95
CA LYS A 85 3.24 -8.52 5.63
C LYS A 85 3.76 -7.55 4.58
N VAL A 86 2.81 -7.00 3.83
CA VAL A 86 3.00 -5.90 2.90
C VAL A 86 2.26 -4.69 3.44
N ILE A 87 3.00 -3.62 3.74
CA ILE A 87 2.47 -2.37 4.29
C ILE A 87 2.33 -1.34 3.17
N THR A 88 1.18 -0.71 3.08
CA THR A 88 0.92 0.40 2.14
C THR A 88 0.03 1.46 2.80
N GLY A 89 0.05 2.68 2.25
CA GLY A 89 -0.72 3.81 2.76
C GLY A 89 -1.87 4.19 1.86
N CYS A 90 -2.14 5.49 1.77
CA CYS A 90 -3.09 6.10 0.84
C CYS A 90 -2.67 7.54 0.51
N SER A 91 -3.35 8.14 -0.45
CA SER A 91 -3.28 9.55 -0.85
C SER A 91 -4.70 10.10 -1.01
N GLY A 92 -4.84 11.42 -0.94
CA GLY A 92 -6.15 12.09 -1.08
C GLY A 92 -6.47 13.10 0.03
N ALA A 93 -5.49 13.60 0.78
CA ALA A 93 -5.72 14.61 1.81
C ALA A 93 -6.32 15.90 1.21
N GLU A 94 -5.90 16.27 0.01
CA GLU A 94 -6.44 17.38 -0.79
C GLU A 94 -7.92 17.17 -1.20
N PHE A 95 -8.42 15.94 -1.07
CA PHE A 95 -9.78 15.53 -1.38
C PHE A 95 -10.59 15.12 -0.13
N GLY A 96 -10.07 15.40 1.06
CA GLY A 96 -10.76 15.10 2.32
C GLY A 96 -10.74 13.62 2.74
N VAL A 97 -9.84 12.82 2.17
CA VAL A 97 -9.71 11.40 2.50
C VAL A 97 -9.12 11.23 3.89
N ARG A 98 -9.84 10.50 4.75
CA ARG A 98 -9.31 10.04 6.04
C ARG A 98 -8.34 8.89 5.81
N CYS A 99 -7.06 9.22 5.78
CA CYS A 99 -6.01 8.27 5.43
C CYS A 99 -5.62 7.31 6.57
N PHE A 100 -4.92 6.24 6.18
CA PHE A 100 -4.50 5.12 7.03
C PHE A 100 -3.21 4.48 6.50
N LEU A 101 -2.57 3.68 7.35
CA LEU A 101 -1.65 2.62 6.95
C LEU A 101 -2.36 1.27 7.09
N ALA A 102 -2.14 0.37 6.13
CA ALA A 102 -2.67 -0.99 6.16
C ALA A 102 -1.56 -2.00 5.96
N ALA A 103 -1.65 -3.12 6.66
CA ALA A 103 -0.82 -4.29 6.42
C ALA A 103 -1.67 -5.45 5.89
N TYR A 104 -1.23 -6.03 4.79
CA TYR A 104 -1.84 -7.20 4.17
C TYR A 104 -0.92 -8.41 4.34
N ASN A 105 -1.48 -9.58 4.61
CA ASN A 105 -0.73 -10.81 4.69
C ASN A 105 -0.15 -11.15 3.31
N ILE A 106 1.16 -11.37 3.25
CA ILE A 106 1.90 -11.53 1.99
C ILE A 106 1.44 -12.75 1.17
N LYS A 107 0.88 -13.75 1.86
CA LYS A 107 0.47 -15.03 1.29
C LYS A 107 -0.76 -14.90 0.39
N ASP A 108 -1.76 -14.14 0.81
CA ASP A 108 -3.11 -14.14 0.22
C ASP A 108 -3.74 -12.75 0.07
N GLY A 109 -3.07 -11.69 0.51
CA GLY A 109 -3.60 -10.32 0.44
C GLY A 109 -4.67 -10.03 1.48
N SER A 110 -4.98 -10.92 2.42
CA SER A 110 -5.95 -10.65 3.49
C SER A 110 -5.47 -9.51 4.39
N LEU A 111 -6.38 -8.62 4.79
CA LEU A 111 -6.04 -7.49 5.67
C LEU A 111 -5.69 -8.01 7.07
N ALA A 112 -4.48 -7.74 7.53
CA ALA A 112 -4.03 -8.08 8.88
C ALA A 112 -4.40 -7.00 9.89
N TRP A 113 -4.14 -5.74 9.55
CA TRP A 113 -4.53 -4.57 10.35
C TRP A 113 -4.60 -3.32 9.50
N LYS A 114 -5.35 -2.32 9.99
CA LYS A 114 -5.45 -0.97 9.43
C LYS A 114 -5.42 0.04 10.58
N ALA A 115 -4.55 1.03 10.48
CA ALA A 115 -4.40 2.12 11.43
C ALA A 115 -4.68 3.45 10.74
N TYR A 116 -5.77 4.11 11.13
CA TYR A 116 -6.12 5.43 10.63
C TYR A 116 -5.22 6.52 11.23
N SER A 117 -5.11 7.66 10.57
CA SER A 117 -4.32 8.79 11.06
C SER A 117 -5.06 9.69 12.07
N THR A 118 -6.38 9.56 12.16
CA THR A 118 -7.25 10.30 13.08
C THR A 118 -8.41 9.40 13.51
N GLY A 119 -9.21 9.81 14.51
CA GLY A 119 -10.40 9.09 14.97
C GLY A 119 -10.22 8.48 16.37
N PRO A 120 -11.14 7.58 16.80
CA PRO A 120 -11.04 6.92 18.08
C PRO A 120 -9.77 6.05 18.19
N ASP A 121 -9.26 5.89 19.42
CA ASP A 121 -8.07 5.09 19.76
C ASP A 121 -8.05 3.70 19.10
N SER A 122 -9.19 3.02 19.07
CA SER A 122 -9.36 1.71 18.45
C SER A 122 -9.11 1.69 16.94
N GLU A 123 -9.32 2.81 16.25
CA GLU A 123 -9.16 2.94 14.79
C GLU A 123 -7.76 3.45 14.42
N VAL A 124 -7.11 4.21 15.30
CA VAL A 124 -5.71 4.64 15.13
C VAL A 124 -4.70 3.64 15.72
N LEU A 125 -5.19 2.55 16.33
CA LEU A 125 -4.41 1.50 17.01
C LEU A 125 -3.56 2.01 18.19
N ILE A 126 -4.04 3.05 18.88
CA ILE A 126 -3.48 3.48 20.16
C ILE A 126 -4.17 2.66 21.25
N GLY A 127 -3.48 1.64 21.75
CA GLY A 127 -4.00 0.76 22.80
C GLY A 127 -3.39 1.04 24.18
N GLU A 128 -3.89 0.30 25.17
CA GLU A 128 -3.27 0.26 26.49
C GLU A 128 -1.79 -0.17 26.35
N GLY A 129 -0.87 0.68 26.83
CA GLY A 129 0.57 0.44 26.70
C GLY A 129 1.22 0.86 25.38
N PHE A 130 0.52 1.60 24.49
CA PHE A 130 1.11 2.16 23.26
C PHE A 130 2.44 2.89 23.52
N ASN A 131 2.50 3.66 24.62
CA ASN A 131 3.69 4.39 25.06
C ASN A 131 4.52 3.65 26.11
N SER A 132 4.33 2.34 26.34
CA SER A 132 5.06 1.59 27.39
C SER A 132 6.59 1.68 27.24
N ALA A 133 7.09 1.73 26.01
CA ALA A 133 8.52 1.90 25.73
C ALA A 133 9.00 3.37 25.85
N ASN A 134 8.09 4.35 25.72
CA ASN A 134 8.40 5.77 25.76
C ASN A 134 7.33 6.55 26.57
N PRO A 135 7.23 6.31 27.89
CA PRO A 135 6.10 6.81 28.69
C PRO A 135 6.07 8.34 28.78
N HIS A 136 7.19 9.02 28.54
CA HIS A 136 7.31 10.48 28.55
C HIS A 136 6.62 11.17 27.35
N TYR A 137 6.25 10.44 26.31
CA TYR A 137 5.47 10.96 25.18
C TYR A 137 3.97 10.71 25.31
N SER A 138 3.50 10.20 26.45
CA SER A 138 2.06 10.03 26.66
C SER A 138 1.40 11.39 26.91
N ALA A 139 0.85 11.97 25.84
CA ALA A 139 0.13 13.25 25.87
C ALA A 139 -1.17 13.19 26.68
N LEU A 140 -1.63 11.98 27.02
CA LEU A 140 -2.81 11.70 27.82
C LEU A 140 -2.42 10.61 28.84
N SER A 141 -2.00 11.02 30.03
CA SER A 141 -1.91 10.12 31.17
C SER A 141 -2.02 10.92 32.47
N THR A 142 -3.27 11.23 32.82
CA THR A 142 -3.83 11.05 34.17
C THR A 142 -5.20 10.42 34.01
#